data_AF-A0A317H911-F1
#
_entry.id   AF-A0A317H911-F1
#
_cell.length_a   1.000
_cell.length_b   1.000
_cell.length_c   1.000
_cell.angle_alpha   90.00
_cell.angle_beta   90.00
_cell.angle_gamma   90.00
#
_symmetry.space_group_name_H-M   'P 1'
#
loop_
_entity.id
_entity.type
_entity.pdbx_description
1 polymer ?
#
loop_
_entity_poly.entity_id
_entity_poly.type
_entity_poly.pdbx_seq_one_letter_code
_entity_poly.pdbx_strand_id
1 'polypeptide(L)' 'MLLDVARIKRFKNFVLDSTLHQISFYEILFIEKGKGIFALDENKIKIETCAIIFTSPGQVRQWDIKQPVSGYTLFFEKIS' A
#
# COMPACT_ATOMS: atom_id res chain seq x y z
N MET A 1 4.30 -7.86 19.38
CA MET A 1 4.49 -7.61 17.94
C MET A 1 3.17 -7.88 17.25
N LEU A 2 2.54 -6.84 16.69
CA LEU A 2 1.40 -7.01 15.80
C LEU A 2 1.96 -7.12 14.38
N LEU A 3 1.75 -8.28 13.76
CA LEU A 3 2.08 -8.56 12.38
C LEU A 3 0.81 -9.09 11.75
N ASP A 4 0.27 -8.34 10.82
CA ASP A 4 -0.98 -8.70 10.17
C ASP A 4 -0.77 -8.78 8.65
N VAL A 5 -1.42 -9.78 8.06
CA VAL A 5 -1.47 -10.00 6.61
C VAL A 5 -2.90 -9.83 6.16
N ALA A 6 -3.12 -8.97 5.17
CA ALA A 6 -4.44 -8.70 4.62
C ALA A 6 -4.45 -8.81 3.10
N ARG A 7 -5.57 -9.28 2.55
CA ARG A 7 -5.83 -9.23 1.10
C ARG A 7 -6.52 -7.91 0.76
N ILE A 8 -5.98 -7.17 -0.20
CA ILE A 8 -6.46 -5.83 -0.59
C ILE A 8 -7.96 -5.82 -0.93
N LYS A 9 -8.46 -6.85 -1.63
CA LYS A 9 -9.87 -6.96 -2.03
C LYS A 9 -10.87 -7.22 -0.89
N ARG A 10 -10.42 -7.60 0.30
CA ARG A 10 -11.31 -8.08 1.38
C ARG A 10 -11.50 -7.09 2.52
N PHE A 11 -10.84 -5.93 2.50
CA PHE A 11 -10.94 -4.92 3.55
C PHE A 11 -11.85 -3.76 3.11
N LYS A 12 -12.99 -3.60 3.79
CA LYS A 12 -13.89 -2.44 3.61
C LYS A 12 -13.20 -1.09 3.87
N ASN A 13 -12.11 -1.09 4.64
CA ASN A 13 -11.38 0.11 5.06
C ASN A 13 -10.00 0.24 4.39
N PHE A 14 -9.70 -0.56 3.36
CA PHE A 14 -8.45 -0.37 2.61
C PHE A 14 -8.63 0.84 1.70
N VAL A 15 -8.11 1.99 2.13
CA VAL A 15 -8.28 3.24 1.39
C VAL A 15 -7.44 3.18 0.12
N LEU A 16 -8.15 3.03 -1.01
CA LEU A 16 -7.62 2.98 -2.38
C LEU A 16 -8.11 4.20 -3.17
N ASP A 17 -8.18 5.35 -2.51
CA ASP A 17 -8.58 6.60 -3.14
C ASP A 17 -7.42 7.59 -3.21
N SER A 18 -7.70 8.74 -3.82
CA SER A 18 -6.74 9.81 -4.04
C SER A 18 -6.53 10.71 -2.82
N THR A 19 -7.01 10.33 -1.64
CA THR A 19 -6.74 11.06 -0.40
C THR A 19 -5.30 10.80 0.04
N LEU A 20 -4.66 11.83 0.58
CA LEU A 20 -3.32 11.72 1.16
C LEU A 20 -3.41 11.08 2.55
N HIS A 21 -2.63 10.04 2.78
CA HIS A 21 -2.55 9.36 4.08
C HIS A 21 -1.11 9.28 4.56
N GLN A 22 -0.85 9.83 5.75
CA GLN A 22 0.40 9.59 6.45
C GLN A 22 0.35 8.23 7.16
N ILE A 23 1.39 7.41 6.97
CA ILE A 23 1.45 6.04 7.48
C ILE A 23 2.19 6.02 8.82
N SER A 24 1.63 5.33 9.81
CA SER A 24 2.21 5.21 11.17
C SER A 24 2.96 3.89 11.41
N PHE A 25 2.95 2.96 10.44
CA PHE A 25 3.52 1.62 10.54
C PHE A 25 4.39 1.28 9.31
N TYR A 26 5.09 0.15 9.34
CA TYR A 26 5.76 -0.39 8.16
C TYR A 26 4.78 -1.21 7.33
N GLU A 27 4.87 -1.11 6.01
CA GLU A 27 4.03 -1.87 5.08
C GLU A 27 4.89 -2.52 3.98
N ILE A 28 4.59 -3.77 3.63
CA ILE A 28 5.04 -4.41 2.40
C ILE A 28 3.81 -4.75 1.59
N LEU A 29 3.69 -4.13 0.42
CA LEU A 29 2.58 -4.28 -0.49
C LEU A 29 3.01 -5.11 -1.70
N PHE A 30 2.39 -6.28 -1.89
CA PHE A 30 2.59 -7.12 -3.06
C PHE A 30 1.39 -7.00 -4.01
N ILE A 31 1.65 -6.58 -5.25
CA ILE A 31 0.63 -6.39 -6.28
C ILE A 31 0.52 -7.66 -7.15
N GLU A 32 -0.60 -8.37 -7.03
CA GLU A 32 -0.93 -9.48 -7.94
C GLU A 32 -1.46 -8.97 -9.28
N LYS A 33 -2.34 -7.95 -9.25
CA LYS A 33 -2.94 -7.32 -10.45
C LYS A 33 -3.29 -5.87 -10.13
N GLY A 34 -3.28 -5.02 -11.14
CA GLY A 34 -3.69 -3.62 -11.00
C GLY A 34 -3.04 -2.75 -12.06
N LYS A 35 -3.54 -1.53 -12.19
CA LYS A 35 -2.93 -0.49 -13.02
C LYS A 35 -3.22 0.87 -12.42
N GLY A 36 -2.20 1.72 -12.35
CA GLY A 36 -2.32 3.03 -11.71
C GLY A 36 -0.98 3.57 -11.30
N ILE A 37 -1.02 4.61 -10.47
CA ILE A 37 0.14 5.17 -9.79
C ILE A 37 -0.08 5.05 -8.28
N PHE A 38 0.94 4.58 -7.58
CA PHE A 38 1.07 4.67 -6.14
C PHE A 38 2.10 5.76 -5.85
N ALA A 39 1.65 6.90 -5.34
CA ALA A 39 2.58 7.94 -4.91
C ALA A 39 2.98 7.68 -3.46
N LEU A 40 4.28 7.74 -3.20
CA LEU A 40 4.87 7.63 -1.86
C LEU A 40 5.87 8.77 -1.69
N ASP A 41 5.47 9.77 -0.91
CA ASP A 41 6.10 11.08 -0.85
C ASP A 41 6.22 11.69 -2.26
N GLU A 42 7.44 12.08 -2.67
CA GLU A 42 7.75 12.62 -4.01
C GLU A 42 7.80 11.51 -5.09
N ASN A 43 7.83 10.22 -4.70
CA ASN A 43 8.04 9.12 -5.62
C ASN A 43 6.72 8.65 -6.24
N LYS A 44 6.64 8.63 -7.57
CA LYS A 44 5.51 8.08 -8.32
C LYS A 44 5.84 6.68 -8.83
N ILE A 45 5.30 5.67 -8.17
CA ILE A 45 5.52 4.26 -8.47
C ILE A 45 4.41 3.77 -9.39
N LYS A 46 4.75 3.16 -10.52
CA LYS A 46 3.76 2.53 -11.40
C LYS A 46 3.27 1.24 -10.76
N ILE A 47 1.95 1.07 -10.68
CA ILE A 47 1.34 -0.18 -10.24
C ILE A 47 1.36 -1.14 -11.42
N GLU A 48 2.15 -2.20 -11.28
CA GLU A 48 2.26 -3.29 -12.24
C GLU A 48 2.23 -4.65 -11.53
N THR A 49 2.00 -5.71 -12.30
CA THR A 49 1.92 -7.07 -11.78
C THR A 49 3.28 -7.50 -11.22
N CYS A 50 3.27 -8.16 -10.06
CA CYS A 50 4.45 -8.59 -9.31
C CYS A 50 5.29 -7.46 -8.68
N ALA A 51 4.75 -6.23 -8.62
CA ALA A 51 5.41 -5.15 -7.88
C ALA A 51 5.40 -5.42 -6.36
N ILE A 52 6.51 -5.09 -5.70
CA ILE A 52 6.64 -5.08 -4.25
C ILE A 52 7.02 -3.65 -3.84
N ILE A 53 6.22 -3.05 -2.95
CA ILE A 53 6.40 -1.68 -2.48
C ILE A 53 6.60 -1.71 -0.97
N PHE A 54 7.60 -0.99 -0.49
CA PHE A 54 7.91 -0.85 0.92
C PHE A 54 7.54 0.56 1.38
N THR A 55 6.82 0.65 2.49
CA THR A 55 6.46 1.92 3.14
C THR A 55 6.99 1.92 4.57
N SER A 56 7.55 3.05 4.97
CA SER A 56 8.02 3.32 6.33
C SER A 56 7.07 4.27 7.07
N PRO A 57 7.05 4.22 8.41
CA PRO A 57 6.35 5.22 9.21
C PRO A 57 6.78 6.64 8.86
N GLY A 58 5.82 7.57 8.84
CA GLY A 58 6.01 8.98 8.52
C GLY A 58 5.79 9.33 7.05
N GLN A 59 5.86 8.35 6.13
CA GLN A 59 5.67 8.59 4.70
C GLN A 59 4.19 8.86 4.36
N VAL A 60 3.96 9.67 3.33
CA VAL A 60 2.63 10.01 2.83
C VAL A 60 2.36 9.24 1.55
N ARG A 61 1.26 8.48 1.51
CA ARG A 61 0.84 7.75 0.31
C ARG A 61 -0.44 8.31 -0.31
N GLN A 62 -0.57 8.10 -1.61
CA GLN A 62 -1.78 8.39 -2.39
C GLN A 62 -1.95 7.35 -3.51
N TRP A 63 -3.19 6.95 -3.78
CA TRP A 63 -3.50 6.05 -4.89
C TRP A 63 -4.17 6.81 -6.04
N ASP A 64 -3.71 6.54 -7.26
CA ASP A 64 -4.40 6.87 -8.51
C ASP A 64 -4.65 5.56 -9.27
N ILE A 65 -5.78 4.92 -8.99
CA ILE A 65 -6.14 3.60 -9.51
C ILE A 65 -6.89 3.74 -10.84
N LYS A 66 -6.34 3.12 -11.90
CA LYS A 66 -6.97 3.02 -13.22
C LYS A 66 -7.65 1.66 -13.43
N GLN A 67 -7.19 0.62 -12.75
CA GLN A 67 -7.79 -0.71 -12.75
C GLN A 67 -7.73 -1.32 -11.35
N PRO A 68 -8.78 -2.06 -10.91
CA PRO A 68 -8.84 -2.61 -9.56
C PRO A 68 -7.57 -3.35 -9.17
N VAL A 69 -7.02 -2.98 -8.02
CA VAL A 69 -5.82 -3.61 -7.46
C VAL A 69 -6.20 -4.85 -6.67
N SER A 70 -5.45 -5.94 -6.87
CA SER A 70 -5.46 -7.11 -5.99
C SER A 70 -4.05 -7.45 -5.58
N GLY A 71 -3.94 -8.00 -4.39
CA GLY A 71 -2.66 -8.30 -3.79
C GLY A 71 -2.78 -8.52 -2.31
N TYR A 72 -1.62 -8.49 -1.67
CA TYR A 72 -1.46 -8.71 -0.24
C TYR A 72 -0.71 -7.52 0.36
N THR A 73 -1.07 -7.16 1.57
CA THR A 73 -0.30 -6.24 2.40
C THR A 73 0.13 -6.96 3.67
N LEU A 74 1.36 -6.73 4.08
CA LEU A 74 1.90 -7.07 5.37
C LEU A 74 2.17 -5.77 6.11
N PHE A 75 1.64 -5.61 7.31
CA PHE A 75 1.93 -4.43 8.13
C PHE A 75 2.39 -4.80 9.53
N PHE A 76 3.33 -4.02 10.05
CA PHE A 76 3.95 -4.24 11.36
C PHE A 76 4.51 -2.96 11.96
N GLU A 77 4.70 -2.99 13.27
CA GLU A 77 5.37 -1.92 14.03
C GLU A 77 6.79 -2.35 14.43
N LYS A 78 7.66 -1.36 14.64
CA LYS A 78 9.00 -1.63 15.18
C LYS A 78 8.87 -2.19 16.60
N ILE A 79 9.65 -3.22 16.91
CA ILE A 79 9.82 -3.69 18.29
C ILE A 79 10.75 -2.71 19.00
N SER A 80 10.23 -2.02 20.02
CA SER A 80 11.00 -1.22 20.97
C SER A 80 11.63 -2.10 22.04
#